data_AF-A0A2W1ZH53-F1
#
_entry.id   AF-A0A2W1ZH53-F1
#
_cell.length_a   1.000
_cell.length_b   1.000
_cell.length_c   1.000
_cell.angle_alpha   90.00
_cell.angle_beta   90.00
_cell.angle_gamma   90.00
#
_symmetry.space_group_name_H-M   'P 1'
#
loop_
_entity.id
_entity.type
_entity.pdbx_description
1 polymer ?
#
loop_
_entity_poly.entity_id
_entity_poly.type
_entity_poly.pdbx_seq_one_letter_code
_entity_poly.pdbx_strand_id
1 'polypeptide(L)'
;MVERRFRGRIMGVGTTSGVRFVVGMWERSPFGAFTDVFVEQPDGSSVLLAPDEIVAAYVSGTYRFDTVSVVDVRARRTARGLELDAGPLRATIDVGTISPLGRVLRIVPKPVARDPRWLAAIDPIARLVAPGAGTAGTAGGGRREYYGVTGAHDVTAVRGSWAGEPLGALAPLDPPVAFGFASMPRVPQVVDVETTIREPAA
;
A
#
# COMPACT_ATOMS: atom_id res chain seq x y z
N MET A 1 21.96 6.07 -11.98
CA MET A 1 20.69 6.07 -11.25
C MET A 1 19.61 5.57 -12.19
N VAL A 2 18.93 4.48 -11.83
CA VAL A 2 17.77 3.97 -12.55
C VAL A 2 16.51 4.52 -11.88
N GLU A 3 15.58 5.03 -12.67
CA GLU A 3 14.27 5.46 -12.18
C GLU A 3 13.22 4.41 -12.54
N ARG A 4 12.56 3.85 -11.52
CA ARG A 4 11.44 2.93 -11.67
C ARG A 4 10.16 3.60 -11.21
N ARG A 5 9.08 3.40 -11.96
CA ARG A 5 7.77 3.98 -11.64
C ARG A 5 6.73 2.89 -11.49
N PHE A 6 5.98 2.97 -10.40
CA PHE A 6 4.89 2.08 -10.07
C PHE A 6 3.63 2.92 -9.98
N ARG A 7 2.63 2.63 -10.80
CA ARG A 7 1.36 3.34 -10.80
C ARG A 7 0.24 2.36 -10.53
N GLY A 8 -0.60 2.71 -9.58
CA GLY A 8 -1.68 1.83 -9.16
C GLY A 8 -2.42 2.38 -7.96
N ARG A 9 -2.87 1.46 -7.11
CA ARG A 9 -3.56 1.78 -5.86
C ARG A 9 -2.97 1.00 -4.70
N ILE A 10 -2.98 1.62 -3.54
CA ILE A 10 -2.67 0.94 -2.28
C ILE A 10 -3.90 1.00 -1.40
N MET A 11 -4.34 -0.14 -0.88
CA MET A 11 -5.47 -0.25 0.03
C MET A 11 -4.99 -0.74 1.38
N GLY A 12 -5.24 0.01 2.43
CA GLY A 12 -4.96 -0.40 3.81
C GLY A 12 -6.23 -0.80 4.54
N VAL A 13 -6.20 -1.95 5.21
CA VAL A 13 -7.33 -2.51 5.95
C VAL A 13 -6.86 -2.99 7.32
N GLY A 14 -7.54 -2.55 8.37
CA GLY A 14 -7.44 -3.11 9.72
C GLY A 14 -8.69 -3.93 10.04
N THR A 15 -8.55 -4.92 10.90
CA THR A 15 -9.65 -5.83 11.24
C THR A 15 -9.72 -6.10 12.74
N THR A 16 -10.90 -6.47 13.25
CA THR A 16 -11.08 -6.72 14.68
C THR A 16 -10.38 -7.98 15.19
N SER A 17 -9.96 -8.90 14.30
CA SER A 17 -9.10 -10.02 14.70
C SER A 17 -7.66 -9.57 15.03
N GLY A 18 -7.31 -8.31 14.73
CA GLY A 18 -5.96 -7.77 14.87
C GLY A 18 -5.09 -7.96 13.63
N VAL A 19 -5.54 -8.77 12.66
CA VAL A 19 -4.88 -8.87 11.35
C VAL A 19 -5.05 -7.54 10.62
N ARG A 20 -3.96 -6.97 10.16
CA ARG A 20 -3.91 -5.75 9.36
C ARG A 20 -3.23 -6.10 8.04
N PHE A 21 -3.73 -5.59 6.94
CA PHE A 21 -3.11 -5.88 5.66
C PHE A 21 -3.21 -4.71 4.70
N VAL A 22 -2.28 -4.70 3.76
CA VAL A 22 -2.20 -3.71 2.71
C VAL A 22 -2.09 -4.42 1.37
N VAL A 23 -2.91 -3.99 0.42
CA VAL A 23 -2.96 -4.55 -0.92
C VAL A 23 -2.42 -3.51 -1.89
N GLY A 24 -1.28 -3.80 -2.53
CA GLY A 24 -0.73 -3.01 -3.62
C GLY A 24 -1.25 -3.55 -4.95
N MET A 25 -2.08 -2.77 -5.65
CA MET A 25 -2.63 -3.12 -6.97
C MET A 25 -1.93 -2.26 -8.03
N TRP A 26 -0.91 -2.80 -8.66
CA TRP A 26 -0.04 -2.07 -9.57
C TRP A 26 -0.48 -2.28 -11.02
N GLU A 27 -1.10 -1.25 -11.60
CA GLU A 27 -1.59 -1.26 -12.98
C GLU A 27 -0.43 -1.09 -13.98
N ARG A 28 0.64 -0.39 -13.60
CA ARG A 28 1.87 -0.23 -14.39
C ARG A 28 3.09 -0.30 -13.49
N SER A 29 4.04 -1.15 -13.84
CA SER A 29 5.33 -1.25 -13.18
C SER A 29 6.41 -1.78 -14.14
N PRO A 30 7.70 -1.74 -13.76
CA PRO A 30 8.78 -2.38 -14.51
C PRO A 30 8.63 -3.91 -14.66
N PHE A 31 7.79 -4.54 -13.85
CA PHE A 31 7.55 -6.00 -13.84
C PHE A 31 6.22 -6.37 -14.51
N GLY A 32 5.54 -5.41 -15.15
CA GLY A 32 4.16 -5.59 -15.62
C GLY A 32 3.13 -5.25 -14.54
N ALA A 33 1.87 -5.59 -14.78
CA ALA A 33 0.82 -5.39 -13.79
C ALA A 33 0.84 -6.54 -12.78
N PHE A 34 0.74 -6.22 -11.49
CA PHE A 34 0.76 -7.23 -10.43
C PHE A 34 -0.01 -6.77 -9.19
N THR A 35 -0.29 -7.71 -8.28
CA THR A 35 -0.81 -7.39 -6.95
C THR A 35 0.03 -8.08 -5.90
N ASP A 36 0.45 -7.34 -4.88
CA ASP A 36 1.13 -7.83 -3.69
C ASP A 36 0.32 -7.51 -2.43
N VAL A 37 0.51 -8.30 -1.38
CA VAL A 37 -0.19 -8.11 -0.11
C VAL A 37 0.80 -8.19 1.05
N PHE A 38 0.78 -7.17 1.89
CA PHE A 38 1.56 -7.15 3.12
C PHE A 38 0.57 -7.41 4.25
N VAL A 39 0.89 -8.37 5.11
CA VAL A 39 0.03 -8.77 6.23
C VAL A 39 0.83 -8.59 7.52
N GLU A 40 0.26 -7.90 8.49
CA GLU A 40 0.74 -7.87 9.86
C GLU A 40 -0.25 -8.60 10.76
N GLN A 41 0.26 -9.56 11.50
CA GLN A 41 -0.52 -10.38 12.42
C GLN A 41 -0.70 -9.67 13.78
N PRO A 42 -1.61 -10.16 14.65
CA PRO A 42 -1.83 -9.57 15.97
C PRO A 42 -0.59 -9.60 16.87
N ASP A 43 0.30 -10.58 16.67
CA ASP A 43 1.58 -10.71 17.38
C ASP A 43 2.68 -9.78 16.85
N GLY A 44 2.38 -9.01 15.79
CA GLY A 44 3.31 -8.08 15.15
C GLY A 44 4.16 -8.71 14.04
N SER A 45 4.06 -10.01 13.80
CA SER A 45 4.80 -10.66 12.70
C SER A 45 4.26 -10.23 11.34
N SER A 46 5.17 -10.12 10.38
CA SER A 46 4.93 -9.55 9.06
C SER A 46 5.14 -10.57 7.94
N VAL A 47 4.19 -10.64 7.01
CA VAL A 47 4.20 -11.56 5.87
C VAL A 47 4.02 -10.79 4.56
N LEU A 48 4.92 -11.01 3.60
CA LEU A 48 4.73 -10.61 2.22
C LEU A 48 4.11 -11.77 1.43
N LEU A 49 2.97 -11.53 0.80
CA LEU A 49 2.38 -12.39 -0.22
C LEU A 49 2.65 -11.77 -1.59
N ALA A 50 3.52 -12.41 -2.36
CA ALA A 50 3.92 -11.95 -3.69
C ALA A 50 3.37 -12.89 -4.78
N PRO A 51 3.04 -12.38 -5.98
CA PRO A 51 2.49 -13.17 -7.07
C PRO A 51 3.53 -14.06 -7.76
N ASP A 52 4.80 -13.68 -7.70
CA ASP A 52 5.92 -14.42 -8.28
C ASP A 52 7.25 -14.09 -7.57
N GLU A 53 8.29 -14.85 -7.88
CA GLU A 53 9.62 -14.73 -7.29
C GLU A 53 10.31 -13.40 -7.61
N ILE A 54 10.04 -12.80 -8.78
CA ILE A 54 10.67 -11.54 -9.21
C ILE A 54 10.14 -10.40 -8.34
N VAL A 55 8.82 -10.33 -8.17
CA VAL A 55 8.18 -9.36 -7.28
C VAL A 55 8.60 -9.61 -5.84
N ALA A 56 8.61 -10.86 -5.38
CA ALA A 56 9.03 -11.22 -4.02
C ALA A 56 10.44 -10.71 -3.71
N ALA A 57 11.41 -10.99 -4.58
CA ALA A 57 12.79 -10.57 -4.43
C ALA A 57 12.93 -9.03 -4.47
N TYR A 58 12.20 -8.35 -5.35
CA TYR A 58 12.26 -6.90 -5.45
C TYR A 58 11.71 -6.20 -4.20
N VAL A 59 10.54 -6.62 -3.76
CA VAL A 59 9.82 -6.02 -2.63
C VAL A 59 10.53 -6.32 -1.31
N SER A 60 10.95 -7.56 -1.07
CA SER A 60 11.73 -7.93 0.13
C SER A 60 13.14 -7.33 0.16
N GLY A 61 13.69 -6.95 -1.00
CA GLY A 61 14.90 -6.13 -1.07
C GLY A 61 14.68 -4.67 -0.65
N THR A 62 13.43 -4.19 -0.65
CA THR A 62 13.06 -2.81 -0.26
C THR A 62 12.59 -2.73 1.19
N TYR A 63 11.74 -3.67 1.60
CA TYR A 63 11.10 -3.73 2.92
C TYR A 63 11.42 -5.04 3.61
N ARG A 64 11.50 -5.01 4.94
CA ARG A 64 11.74 -6.21 5.75
C ARG A 64 10.42 -6.87 6.12
N PHE A 65 10.41 -8.20 5.98
CA PHE A 65 9.32 -9.06 6.40
C PHE A 65 9.90 -10.24 7.18
N ASP A 66 9.14 -10.74 8.15
CA ASP A 66 9.51 -11.97 8.86
C ASP A 66 9.31 -13.21 7.97
N THR A 67 8.34 -13.16 7.06
CA THR A 67 8.06 -14.23 6.09
C THR A 67 7.75 -13.66 4.72
N VAL A 68 8.25 -14.31 3.67
CA VAL A 68 7.89 -14.04 2.27
C VAL A 68 7.31 -15.32 1.68
N SER A 69 6.14 -15.22 1.07
CA SER A 69 5.45 -16.34 0.45
C SER A 69 5.04 -15.97 -0.97
N VAL A 70 5.42 -16.80 -1.93
CA VAL A 70 4.97 -16.69 -3.32
C VAL A 70 3.69 -17.50 -3.48
N VAL A 71 2.60 -16.82 -3.80
CA VAL A 71 1.25 -17.40 -3.92
C VAL A 71 0.55 -16.83 -5.14
N ASP A 72 -0.46 -17.53 -5.66
CA ASP A 72 -1.33 -16.95 -6.68
C ASP A 72 -2.15 -15.81 -6.05
N VAL A 73 -1.88 -14.57 -6.46
CA VAL A 73 -2.58 -13.38 -5.97
C VAL A 73 -3.56 -12.90 -7.03
N ARG A 74 -4.85 -12.99 -6.71
CA ARG A 74 -5.95 -12.56 -7.56
C ARG A 74 -6.72 -11.43 -6.89
N ALA A 75 -6.69 -10.26 -7.53
CA ALA A 75 -7.44 -9.08 -7.13
C ALA A 75 -8.43 -8.71 -8.24
N ARG A 76 -9.72 -8.76 -7.91
CA ARG A 76 -10.81 -8.41 -8.83
C ARG A 76 -11.58 -7.22 -8.31
N ARG A 77 -11.61 -6.14 -9.09
CA ARG A 77 -12.46 -4.98 -8.79
C ARG A 77 -13.92 -5.36 -9.02
N THR A 78 -14.76 -5.03 -8.05
CA THR A 78 -16.23 -5.22 -8.13
C THR A 78 -16.92 -3.86 -8.17
N ALA A 79 -18.24 -3.86 -8.32
CA ALA A 79 -19.03 -2.63 -8.22
C ALA A 79 -18.97 -1.98 -6.82
N ARG A 80 -18.71 -2.78 -5.78
CA ARG A 80 -18.68 -2.33 -4.38
C ARG A 80 -17.27 -2.14 -3.81
N GLY A 81 -16.25 -2.70 -4.46
CA GLY A 81 -14.87 -2.57 -4.00
C GLY A 81 -13.94 -3.60 -4.63
N LEU A 82 -13.41 -4.52 -3.81
CA LEU A 82 -12.37 -5.48 -4.18
C LEU A 82 -12.68 -6.88 -3.64
N GLU A 83 -12.55 -7.89 -4.51
CA GLU A 83 -12.42 -9.30 -4.12
C GLU A 83 -10.93 -9.67 -4.22
N LEU A 84 -10.39 -10.27 -3.16
CA LEU A 84 -9.00 -10.66 -3.03
C LEU A 84 -8.90 -12.13 -2.63
N ASP A 85 -8.13 -12.90 -3.40
CA ASP A 85 -7.64 -14.22 -3.02
C ASP A 85 -6.13 -14.21 -3.17
N ALA A 86 -5.41 -14.37 -2.06
CA ALA A 86 -3.96 -14.39 -2.00
C ALA A 86 -3.53 -15.60 -1.15
N GLY A 87 -4.09 -16.78 -1.42
CA GLY A 87 -3.78 -18.01 -0.69
C GLY A 87 -4.32 -17.99 0.75
N PRO A 88 -3.49 -17.79 1.79
CA PRO A 88 -3.96 -17.70 3.17
C PRO A 88 -4.91 -16.51 3.43
N LEU A 89 -4.83 -15.43 2.65
CA LEU A 89 -5.76 -14.31 2.77
C LEU A 89 -6.85 -14.39 1.71
N ARG A 90 -8.11 -14.44 2.15
CA ARG A 90 -9.28 -14.25 1.29
C ARG A 90 -10.13 -13.14 1.85
N ALA A 91 -10.40 -12.11 1.06
CA ALA A 91 -11.15 -10.95 1.53
C ALA A 91 -12.07 -10.36 0.46
N THR A 92 -13.23 -9.87 0.88
CA THR A 92 -14.07 -8.94 0.13
C THR A 92 -14.08 -7.62 0.88
N ILE A 93 -13.68 -6.55 0.21
CA ILE A 93 -13.49 -5.23 0.79
C ILE A 93 -14.41 -4.25 0.06
N ASP A 94 -15.25 -3.56 0.81
CA ASP A 94 -16.14 -2.54 0.29
C ASP A 94 -15.45 -1.16 0.35
N VAL A 95 -15.53 -0.42 -0.75
CA VAL A 95 -14.95 0.92 -0.90
C VAL A 95 -16.09 1.94 -1.01
N GLY A 96 -16.01 2.96 -0.16
CA GLY A 96 -16.98 4.03 -0.08
C GLY A 96 -16.65 5.23 -0.97
N THR A 97 -17.13 6.38 -0.54
CA THR A 97 -16.97 7.65 -1.24
C THR A 97 -15.55 8.18 -1.14
N ILE A 98 -15.29 9.28 -1.85
CA ILE A 98 -14.04 10.03 -1.72
C ILE A 98 -13.82 10.43 -0.25
N SER A 99 -12.65 10.11 0.29
CA SER A 99 -12.32 10.43 1.68
C SER A 99 -12.10 11.93 1.85
N PRO A 100 -12.09 12.47 3.09
CA PRO A 100 -11.68 13.85 3.35
C PRO A 100 -10.29 14.16 2.76
N LEU A 101 -9.33 13.23 2.91
CA LEU A 101 -8.02 13.33 2.27
C LEU A 101 -8.14 13.39 0.74
N GLY A 102 -8.96 12.53 0.15
CA GLY A 102 -9.19 12.52 -1.30
C GLY A 102 -9.71 13.85 -1.84
N ARG A 103 -10.57 14.54 -1.08
CA ARG A 103 -11.06 15.87 -1.46
C ARG A 103 -9.95 16.93 -1.48
N VAL A 104 -9.06 16.93 -0.48
CA VAL A 104 -7.91 17.84 -0.42
C VAL A 104 -6.92 17.55 -1.56
N LEU A 105 -6.63 16.28 -1.83
CA LEU A 105 -5.70 15.88 -2.88
C LEU A 105 -6.13 16.30 -4.29
N ARG A 106 -7.43 16.53 -4.51
CA ARG A 106 -7.95 17.03 -5.81
C ARG A 106 -7.61 18.49 -6.10
N ILE A 107 -7.12 19.26 -5.12
CA ILE A 107 -6.73 20.66 -5.29
C ILE A 107 -5.47 20.75 -6.16
N VAL A 108 -4.55 19.79 -6.02
CA VAL A 108 -3.28 19.79 -6.76
C VAL A 108 -3.46 19.01 -8.08
N PRO A 109 -3.13 19.61 -9.24
CA PRO A 109 -3.17 18.89 -10.52
C PRO A 109 -2.33 17.61 -10.48
N LYS A 110 -2.85 16.51 -11.05
CA LYS A 110 -2.20 15.19 -11.01
C LYS A 110 -0.74 15.17 -11.49
N PRO A 111 -0.33 15.91 -12.54
CA PRO A 111 1.07 15.96 -12.94
C PRO A 111 1.98 16.53 -11.86
N VAL A 112 1.53 17.56 -11.14
CA VAL A 112 2.26 18.19 -10.05
C VAL A 112 2.31 17.27 -8.83
N ALA A 113 1.17 16.67 -8.47
CA ALA A 113 1.06 15.77 -7.31
C ALA A 113 1.91 14.49 -7.42
N ARG A 114 2.50 14.21 -8.59
CA ARG A 114 3.37 13.04 -8.84
C ARG A 114 4.82 13.43 -9.14
N ASP A 115 5.12 14.73 -9.26
CA ASP A 115 6.46 15.19 -9.57
C ASP A 115 7.39 14.97 -8.35
N PRO A 116 8.51 14.24 -8.48
CA PRO A 116 9.42 13.99 -7.36
C PRO A 116 9.97 15.25 -6.67
N ARG A 117 10.13 16.37 -7.40
CA ARG A 117 10.59 17.64 -6.82
C ARG A 117 9.49 18.27 -5.97
N TRP A 118 8.24 18.22 -6.45
CA TRP A 118 7.08 18.64 -5.66
C TRP A 118 6.95 17.80 -4.40
N LEU A 119 7.03 16.47 -4.54
CA LEU A 119 6.91 15.53 -3.42
C LEU A 119 8.02 15.71 -2.37
N ALA A 120 9.24 16.04 -2.80
CA ALA A 120 10.32 16.41 -1.87
C ALA A 120 10.03 17.72 -1.14
N ALA A 121 9.46 18.72 -1.84
CA ALA A 121 9.17 20.02 -1.27
C ALA A 121 8.04 19.97 -0.23
N ILE A 122 7.01 19.13 -0.44
CA ILE A 122 5.87 19.02 0.47
C ILE A 122 6.06 17.98 1.59
N ASP A 123 7.13 17.19 1.58
CA ASP A 123 7.37 16.11 2.56
C ASP A 123 7.34 16.59 4.02
N PRO A 124 7.96 17.74 4.39
CA PRO A 124 7.86 18.25 5.76
C PRO A 124 6.43 18.57 6.17
N ILE A 125 5.62 19.09 5.23
CA ILE A 125 4.21 19.42 5.47
C ILE A 125 3.40 18.13 5.63
N ALA A 126 3.64 17.14 4.78
CA ALA A 126 2.96 15.84 4.85
C ALA A 126 3.21 15.15 6.20
N ARG A 127 4.46 15.13 6.66
CA ARG A 127 4.85 14.55 7.96
C ARG A 127 4.28 15.31 9.15
N LEU A 128 4.12 16.63 9.03
CA LEU A 128 3.52 17.47 10.06
C LEU A 128 2.00 17.21 10.19
N VAL A 129 1.31 17.08 9.06
CA VAL A 129 -0.16 16.92 9.01
C VAL A 129 -0.59 15.50 9.37
N ALA A 130 0.19 14.49 8.97
CA ALA A 130 -0.08 13.10 9.27
C ALA A 130 1.22 12.42 9.75
N PRO A 131 1.42 12.29 11.08
CA PRO A 131 2.57 11.61 11.64
C PRO A 131 2.69 10.19 11.08
N GLY A 132 3.79 9.92 10.36
CA GLY A 132 4.04 8.65 9.65
C GLY A 132 3.81 8.71 8.14
N ALA A 133 3.09 9.71 7.62
CA ALA A 133 2.98 9.94 6.18
C ALA A 133 4.25 10.63 5.65
N GLY A 134 4.93 10.01 4.68
CA GLY A 134 6.05 10.61 3.97
C GLY A 134 5.78 10.61 2.47
N THR A 135 6.09 11.71 1.79
CA THR A 135 6.01 11.82 0.33
C THR A 135 7.38 11.64 -0.32
N ALA A 136 8.47 11.80 0.42
CA ALA A 136 9.82 11.51 -0.03
C ALA A 136 10.69 10.95 1.10
N GLY A 137 11.51 9.94 0.80
CA GLY A 137 12.37 9.34 1.81
C GLY A 137 13.35 8.33 1.23
N THR A 138 14.27 7.87 2.08
CA THR A 138 15.19 6.80 1.73
C THR A 138 14.56 5.45 2.09
N ALA A 139 14.67 4.50 1.18
CA ALA A 139 14.47 3.09 1.46
C ALA A 139 15.83 2.37 1.54
N GLY A 140 15.83 1.13 2.03
CA GLY A 140 17.04 0.31 2.12
C GLY A 140 17.81 0.24 0.79
N GLY A 141 19.13 0.02 0.86
CA GLY A 141 19.96 -0.19 -0.33
C GLY A 141 20.27 1.07 -1.15
N GLY A 142 20.27 2.26 -0.53
CA GLY A 142 20.57 3.52 -1.22
C GLY A 142 19.43 4.01 -2.14
N ARG A 143 18.24 3.42 -2.00
CA ARG A 143 17.05 3.78 -2.77
C ARG A 143 16.44 5.07 -2.22
N ARG A 144 15.96 5.93 -3.13
CA ARG A 144 15.16 7.11 -2.80
C ARG A 144 13.77 6.93 -3.40
N GLU A 145 12.76 7.04 -2.56
CA GLU A 145 11.38 6.79 -2.91
C GLU A 145 10.56 8.08 -2.80
N TYR A 146 9.58 8.22 -3.69
CA TYR A 146 8.63 9.32 -3.74
C TYR A 146 7.23 8.78 -3.93
N TYR A 147 6.28 9.14 -3.05
CA TYR A 147 4.90 8.68 -3.11
C TYR A 147 3.95 9.82 -3.50
N GLY A 148 3.51 9.81 -4.76
CA GLY A 148 2.52 10.75 -5.27
C GLY A 148 1.10 10.23 -5.11
N VAL A 149 0.41 10.66 -4.05
CA VAL A 149 -0.99 10.30 -3.82
C VAL A 149 -1.92 11.30 -4.50
N THR A 150 -2.84 10.83 -5.32
CA THR A 150 -3.70 11.69 -6.17
C THR A 150 -5.19 11.50 -5.97
N GLY A 151 -5.58 10.55 -5.14
CA GLY A 151 -6.96 10.24 -4.82
C GLY A 151 -7.01 9.33 -3.60
N ALA A 152 -8.10 9.40 -2.85
CA ALA A 152 -8.33 8.54 -1.71
C ALA A 152 -9.83 8.31 -1.51
N HIS A 153 -10.20 7.08 -1.19
CA HIS A 153 -11.56 6.64 -0.88
C HIS A 153 -11.56 5.85 0.40
N ASP A 154 -12.61 6.00 1.20
CA ASP A 154 -12.73 5.26 2.46
C ASP A 154 -12.95 3.77 2.18
N VAL A 155 -12.34 2.90 2.98
CA VAL A 155 -12.74 1.49 3.07
C VAL A 155 -13.82 1.41 4.12
N THR A 156 -14.96 0.82 3.77
CA THR A 156 -16.17 0.86 4.63
C THR A 156 -16.55 -0.48 5.22
N ALA A 157 -16.07 -1.59 4.64
CA ALA A 157 -16.24 -2.91 5.22
C ALA A 157 -15.19 -3.87 4.70
N VAL A 158 -14.94 -4.92 5.48
CA VAL A 158 -14.11 -6.07 5.12
C VAL A 158 -14.80 -7.33 5.64
N ARG A 159 -14.74 -8.39 4.85
CA ARG A 159 -15.20 -9.74 5.20
C ARG A 159 -14.18 -10.72 4.65
N GLY A 160 -13.91 -11.81 5.37
CA GLY A 160 -12.95 -12.80 4.89
C GLY A 160 -12.24 -13.54 6.01
N SER A 161 -11.13 -14.17 5.66
CA SER A 161 -10.33 -14.99 6.56
C SER A 161 -8.83 -14.85 6.29
N TRP A 162 -8.05 -15.01 7.35
CA TRP A 162 -6.61 -15.24 7.32
C TRP A 162 -6.31 -16.65 7.82
N ALA A 163 -5.67 -17.48 7.00
CA ALA A 163 -5.35 -18.87 7.30
C ALA A 163 -6.56 -19.70 7.78
N GLY A 164 -7.76 -19.39 7.25
CA GLY A 164 -9.02 -20.03 7.63
C GLY A 164 -9.76 -19.36 8.80
N GLU A 165 -9.08 -18.51 9.58
CA GLU A 165 -9.68 -17.81 10.72
C GLU A 165 -10.36 -16.51 10.28
N PRO A 166 -11.58 -16.18 10.78
CA PRO A 166 -12.29 -14.97 10.40
C PRO A 166 -11.51 -13.68 10.72
N LEU A 167 -11.49 -12.74 9.78
CA LEU A 167 -10.94 -11.38 9.98
C LEU A 167 -11.79 -10.55 10.97
N GLY A 168 -13.06 -10.91 11.15
CA GLY A 168 -14.03 -10.10 11.89
C GLY A 168 -14.49 -8.88 11.08
N ALA A 169 -14.71 -7.76 11.76
CA ALA A 169 -15.19 -6.51 11.16
C ALA A 169 -14.05 -5.54 10.84
N LEU A 170 -14.35 -4.50 10.07
CA LEU A 170 -13.41 -3.41 9.78
C LEU A 170 -13.02 -2.69 11.07
N ALA A 171 -11.73 -2.46 11.26
CA ALA A 171 -11.16 -1.74 12.40
C ALA A 171 -10.06 -0.77 11.92
N PRO A 172 -9.63 0.19 12.76
CA PRO A 172 -8.46 1.00 12.46
C PRO A 172 -7.19 0.17 12.25
N LEU A 173 -6.27 0.66 11.41
CA LEU A 173 -4.90 0.13 11.32
C LEU A 173 -4.11 0.63 12.54
N ASP A 174 -4.21 -0.09 13.66
CA ASP A 174 -3.50 0.24 14.90
C ASP A 174 -2.73 -0.98 15.46
N PRO A 175 -1.39 -0.92 15.57
CA PRO A 175 -0.54 0.17 15.09
C PRO A 175 -0.62 0.38 13.57
N PRO A 176 -0.19 1.55 13.06
CA PRO A 176 -0.08 1.77 11.61
C PRO A 176 0.85 0.73 10.97
N VAL A 177 0.48 0.22 9.79
CA VAL A 177 1.36 -0.68 9.02
C VAL A 177 2.48 0.16 8.41
N ALA A 178 3.73 -0.19 8.71
CA ALA A 178 4.92 0.54 8.28
C ALA A 178 5.43 0.06 6.91
N PHE A 179 5.80 1.01 6.04
CA PHE A 179 6.36 0.82 4.70
C PHE A 179 7.62 1.66 4.54
N GLY A 180 8.77 1.10 4.91
CA GLY A 180 10.03 1.84 4.82
C GLY A 180 9.97 3.15 5.61
N PHE A 181 9.87 4.29 4.90
CA PHE A 181 9.82 5.63 5.50
C PHE A 181 8.40 6.23 5.66
N ALA A 182 7.38 5.55 5.17
CA ALA A 182 5.98 5.96 5.22
C ALA A 182 5.12 4.88 5.91
N SER A 183 3.98 5.26 6.46
CA SER A 183 2.99 4.32 6.98
C SER A 183 1.62 4.62 6.40
N MET A 184 0.77 3.59 6.32
CA MET A 184 -0.64 3.81 6.03
C MET A 184 -1.30 4.42 7.28
N PRO A 185 -2.15 5.46 7.14
CA PRO A 185 -2.81 6.07 8.27
C PRO A 185 -3.74 5.08 8.97
N ARG A 186 -4.06 5.35 10.25
CA ARG A 186 -4.99 4.54 11.06
C ARG A 186 -6.34 4.29 10.40
N VAL A 187 -6.80 5.21 9.54
CA VAL A 187 -8.10 5.10 8.88
C VAL A 187 -7.98 4.21 7.64
N PRO A 188 -8.74 3.09 7.56
CA PRO A 188 -8.76 2.25 6.37
C PRO A 188 -9.21 3.01 5.13
N GLN A 189 -8.39 2.97 4.08
CA GLN A 189 -8.65 3.67 2.83
C GLN A 189 -7.90 3.03 1.67
N VAL A 190 -8.38 3.30 0.46
CA VAL A 190 -7.66 3.02 -0.78
C VAL A 190 -7.23 4.33 -1.41
N VAL A 191 -5.98 4.39 -1.83
CA VAL A 191 -5.37 5.58 -2.43
C VAL A 191 -4.88 5.31 -3.83
N ASP A 192 -5.08 6.28 -4.73
CA ASP A 192 -4.45 6.28 -6.07
C ASP A 192 -3.04 6.82 -5.94
N VAL A 193 -2.04 6.02 -6.30
CA VAL A 193 -0.63 6.34 -6.06
C VAL A 193 0.23 6.15 -7.30
N GLU A 194 1.21 7.03 -7.45
CA GLU A 194 2.38 6.82 -8.30
C GLU A 194 3.64 6.88 -7.43
N THR A 195 4.34 5.75 -7.34
CA THR A 195 5.61 5.64 -6.62
C THR A 195 6.75 5.77 -7.62
N THR A 196 7.67 6.68 -7.36
CA THR A 196 8.94 6.76 -8.10
C THR A 196 10.07 6.30 -7.19
N ILE A 197 10.81 5.29 -7.63
CA ILE A 197 11.98 4.75 -6.93
C ILE A 197 13.22 5.06 -7.77
N ARG A 198 14.16 5.78 -7.17
CA ARG A 198 15.48 6.06 -7.74
C ARG A 198 16.50 5.23 -7.01
N GLU A 199 17.22 4.40 -7.76
CA GLU A 199 18.23 3.50 -7.22
C GLU A 199 19.55 3.61 -7.98
N PRO A 200 20.70 3.25 -7.36
CA PRO A 200 21.97 3.15 -8.05
C PRO A 200 21.83 2.28 -9.30
N ALA A 201 22.57 2.62 -10.37
CA ALA A 201 22.72 1.65 -11.45
C ALA A 201 23.59 0.51 -10.93
N ALA A 202 23.18 -0.74 -11.22
CA ALA A 202 23.98 -1.91 -10.90
C ALA A 202 25.35 -1.86 -11.60
#